data_AF-A0A150X541-F1
#
_entry.id   AF-A0A150X541-F1
#
_cell.length_a   1.000
_cell.length_b   1.000
_cell.length_c   1.000
_cell.angle_alpha   90.00
_cell.angle_beta   90.00
_cell.angle_gamma   90.00
#
_symmetry.space_group_name_H-M   'P 1'
#
loop_
_entity.id
_entity.type
_entity.pdbx_description
1 polymer ?
#
loop_
_entity_poly.entity_id
_entity_poly.type
_entity_poly.pdbx_seq_one_letter_code
_entity_poly.pdbx_strand_id
1 'polypeptide(L)'
;MFPDKETILIEDYANYDNFFPIATLDFSNKGIKDKIHIVYVSFDPSIDHYKPFSPNDNIDEFTFSITDNGLYKPTFEKSALVIGKDFEEHLKIAQETYTEAKSKDSTSPKVRIMKYLSWWQGDQTPVNSLGNKMKFICQIDILSIANDDCRLFVFYDEHDQVVKHIYQRT
;
A
#
# COMPACT_ATOMS: atom_id res chain seq x y z
N MET A 1 -8.25 13.40 -2.80
CA MET A 1 -8.81 12.83 -4.04
C MET A 1 -8.07 11.53 -4.31
N PHE A 2 -8.76 10.51 -4.82
CA PHE A 2 -8.15 9.25 -5.26
C PHE A 2 -7.27 9.52 -6.49
N PRO A 3 -5.95 9.29 -6.43
CA PRO A 3 -5.08 9.51 -7.58
C PRO A 3 -5.27 8.42 -8.64
N ASP A 4 -4.81 8.68 -9.85
CA ASP A 4 -4.78 7.68 -10.91
C ASP A 4 -3.47 6.87 -10.83
N LYS A 5 -3.51 5.59 -11.22
CA LYS A 5 -2.38 4.66 -11.04
C LYS A 5 -1.10 5.17 -11.72
N GLU A 6 -1.25 5.73 -12.91
CA GLU A 6 -0.20 6.27 -13.76
C GLU A 6 0.50 7.49 -13.14
N THR A 7 -0.14 8.14 -12.16
CA THR A 7 0.43 9.29 -11.46
C THR A 7 1.23 8.92 -10.21
N ILE A 8 1.17 7.65 -9.79
CA ILE A 8 1.80 7.19 -8.53
C ILE A 8 2.66 5.94 -8.67
N LEU A 9 2.49 5.16 -9.74
CA LEU A 9 3.25 3.93 -10.00
C LEU A 9 4.05 4.08 -11.29
N ILE A 10 5.19 3.39 -11.36
CA ILE A 10 5.91 3.25 -12.63
C ILE A 10 5.05 2.53 -13.68
N GLU A 11 5.24 2.87 -14.95
CA GLU A 11 4.45 2.39 -16.09
C GLU A 11 4.30 0.86 -16.12
N ASP A 12 5.40 0.16 -15.83
CA ASP A 12 5.49 -1.30 -15.75
C ASP A 12 4.46 -1.97 -14.83
N TYR A 13 3.94 -1.23 -13.84
CA TYR A 13 2.98 -1.72 -12.85
C TYR A 13 1.63 -1.01 -12.91
N ALA A 14 1.56 0.20 -13.48
CA ALA A 14 0.31 0.97 -13.57
C ALA A 14 -0.80 0.24 -14.36
N ASN A 15 -0.41 -0.62 -15.31
CA ASN A 15 -1.34 -1.40 -16.13
C ASN A 15 -2.00 -2.58 -15.40
N TYR A 16 -1.58 -2.92 -14.17
CA TYR A 16 -2.19 -4.02 -13.42
C TYR A 16 -3.44 -3.54 -12.67
N ASP A 17 -4.47 -4.38 -12.67
CA ASP A 17 -5.76 -4.06 -12.07
C ASP A 17 -5.82 -4.33 -10.56
N ASN A 18 -4.75 -4.88 -10.01
CA ASN A 18 -4.57 -5.19 -8.59
C ASN A 18 -4.35 -3.95 -7.72
N PHE A 19 -3.98 -2.81 -8.32
CA PHE A 19 -3.64 -1.59 -7.60
C PHE A 19 -4.83 -0.65 -7.47
N PHE A 20 -5.09 -0.21 -6.25
CA PHE A 20 -6.18 0.68 -5.86
C PHE A 20 -5.59 1.91 -5.16
N PRO A 21 -5.23 2.98 -5.90
CA PRO A 21 -4.64 4.17 -5.30
C PRO A 21 -5.64 4.93 -4.41
N ILE A 22 -5.31 5.11 -3.14
CA ILE A 22 -6.22 5.66 -2.13
C ILE A 22 -6.00 7.17 -1.98
N ALA A 23 -4.75 7.59 -1.76
CA ALA A 23 -4.41 8.99 -1.52
C ALA A 23 -2.94 9.28 -1.83
N THR A 24 -2.61 10.55 -2.01
CA THR A 24 -1.23 11.05 -1.98
C THR A 24 -1.11 12.08 -0.87
N LEU A 25 -0.19 11.84 0.06
CA LEU A 25 0.05 12.67 1.23
C LEU A 25 1.32 13.49 1.03
N ASP A 26 1.23 14.79 1.31
CA ASP A 26 2.36 15.72 1.31
C ASP A 26 2.69 16.12 2.75
N PHE A 27 3.91 15.78 3.18
CA PHE A 27 4.43 16.07 4.51
C PHE A 27 5.68 16.96 4.46
N SER A 28 5.83 17.75 3.39
CA SER A 28 6.91 18.73 3.25
C SER A 28 6.99 19.69 4.43
N ASN A 29 5.84 20.11 4.96
CA ASN A 29 5.74 20.93 6.18
C ASN A 29 6.21 20.24 7.47
N LYS A 30 6.43 18.92 7.43
CA LYS A 30 6.98 18.09 8.51
C LYS A 30 8.38 17.56 8.18
N GLY A 31 9.01 18.07 7.12
CA GLY A 31 10.37 17.72 6.73
C GLY A 31 10.52 16.43 5.91
N ILE A 32 9.43 15.78 5.53
CA ILE A 32 9.48 14.66 4.57
C ILE A 32 9.37 15.25 3.17
N LYS A 33 10.42 15.10 2.35
CA LYS A 33 10.46 15.66 1.00
C LYS A 33 9.63 14.85 0.01
N ASP A 34 9.61 13.54 0.17
CA ASP A 34 8.90 12.63 -0.71
C ASP A 34 7.38 12.68 -0.47
N LYS A 35 6.61 12.60 -1.56
CA LYS A 35 5.17 12.38 -1.44
C LYS A 35 4.94 10.92 -1.08
N ILE A 36 4.03 10.68 -0.14
CA ILE A 36 3.68 9.32 0.27
C ILE A 36 2.36 8.94 -0.39
N HIS A 37 2.44 8.03 -1.36
CA HIS A 37 1.30 7.42 -2.00
C HIS A 37 0.76 6.27 -1.12
N ILE A 38 -0.54 6.29 -0.90
CA ILE A 38 -1.28 5.23 -0.24
C ILE A 38 -1.96 4.43 -1.34
N VAL A 39 -1.66 3.15 -1.42
CA VAL A 39 -2.22 2.23 -2.42
C VAL A 39 -2.54 0.90 -1.74
N TYR A 40 -3.76 0.41 -1.97
CA TYR A 40 -4.10 -0.97 -1.66
C TYR A 40 -3.76 -1.82 -2.89
N VAL A 41 -3.17 -2.98 -2.64
CA VAL A 41 -2.80 -4.00 -3.63
C VAL A 41 -3.53 -5.28 -3.29
N SER A 42 -4.37 -5.76 -4.20
CA SER A 42 -5.06 -7.04 -4.05
C SER A 42 -4.20 -8.15 -4.64
N PHE A 43 -3.73 -9.04 -3.78
CA PHE A 43 -2.96 -10.22 -4.15
C PHE A 43 -3.84 -11.48 -4.05
N ASP A 44 -3.55 -12.47 -4.88
CA ASP A 44 -4.14 -13.80 -4.73
C ASP A 44 -3.50 -14.52 -3.52
N PRO A 45 -4.28 -14.97 -2.52
CA PRO A 45 -3.75 -15.67 -1.35
C PRO A 45 -3.05 -16.99 -1.66
N SER A 46 -3.25 -17.57 -2.85
CA SER A 46 -2.58 -18.80 -3.29
C SER A 46 -1.10 -18.59 -3.64
N ILE A 47 -0.65 -17.34 -3.69
CA ILE A 47 0.72 -17.01 -4.03
C ILE A 47 1.71 -17.48 -2.96
N ASP A 48 2.86 -17.99 -3.39
CA ASP A 48 3.95 -18.30 -2.45
C ASP A 48 4.41 -17.00 -1.80
N HIS A 49 4.10 -16.84 -0.51
CA HIS A 49 4.44 -15.68 0.31
C HIS A 49 5.90 -15.25 0.22
N TYR A 50 6.82 -16.12 -0.22
CA TYR A 50 8.26 -15.83 -0.31
C TYR A 50 8.80 -15.71 -1.74
N LYS A 51 8.04 -16.09 -2.78
CA LYS A 51 8.55 -16.18 -4.17
C LYS A 51 7.69 -15.45 -5.18
N PRO A 52 7.23 -14.26 -4.79
CA PRO A 52 7.68 -13.11 -5.59
C PRO A 52 8.12 -11.90 -4.76
N PHE A 53 8.25 -12.03 -3.44
CA PHE A 53 8.58 -10.92 -2.56
C PHE A 53 10.08 -10.83 -2.27
N SER A 54 10.55 -9.61 -1.98
CA SER A 54 11.91 -9.40 -1.49
C SER A 54 12.13 -10.09 -0.13
N PRO A 55 13.37 -10.39 0.27
CA PRO A 55 13.64 -10.93 1.60
C PRO A 55 13.03 -10.03 2.69
N ASN A 56 12.28 -10.64 3.62
CA ASN A 56 11.50 -9.98 4.69
C ASN A 56 10.20 -9.28 4.25
N ASP A 57 9.78 -9.46 3.00
CA ASP A 57 8.46 -9.09 2.52
C ASP A 57 7.63 -10.35 2.20
N ASN A 58 6.31 -10.19 2.16
CA ASN A 58 5.32 -11.18 1.79
C ASN A 58 4.00 -10.48 1.39
N ILE A 59 2.94 -11.25 1.14
CA ILE A 59 1.62 -10.75 0.72
C ILE A 59 1.00 -9.70 1.67
N ASP A 60 1.26 -9.81 2.98
CA ASP A 60 0.71 -8.93 4.01
C ASP A 60 1.72 -7.85 4.43
N GLU A 61 2.98 -7.95 4.02
CA GLU A 61 4.04 -7.00 4.39
C GLU A 61 4.97 -6.76 3.20
N PHE A 62 4.85 -5.64 2.50
CA PHE A 62 5.57 -5.41 1.25
C PHE A 62 5.99 -3.96 1.06
N THR A 63 7.00 -3.76 0.22
CA THR A 63 7.70 -2.49 0.08
C THR A 63 7.55 -1.88 -1.32
N PHE A 64 7.57 -0.56 -1.37
CA PHE A 64 7.79 0.23 -2.58
C PHE A 64 9.05 1.06 -2.42
N SER A 65 9.94 1.03 -3.39
CA SER A 65 10.97 2.07 -3.53
C SER A 65 10.37 3.31 -4.18
N ILE A 66 10.80 4.49 -3.74
CA ILE A 66 10.45 5.76 -4.36
C ILE A 66 11.52 6.09 -5.40
N THR A 67 11.10 6.33 -6.63
CA THR A 67 12.01 6.71 -7.72
C THR A 67 12.28 8.22 -7.70
N ASP A 68 13.30 8.70 -8.43
CA ASP A 68 13.70 10.11 -8.47
C ASP A 68 12.57 11.09 -8.89
N ASN A 69 11.57 10.61 -9.65
CA ASN A 69 10.41 11.39 -10.06
C ASN A 69 9.22 11.28 -9.07
N GLY A 70 9.41 10.60 -7.95
CA GLY A 70 8.42 10.39 -6.89
C GLY A 70 7.47 9.21 -7.11
N LEU A 71 7.56 8.48 -8.23
CA LEU A 71 6.70 7.32 -8.47
C LEU A 71 7.15 6.11 -7.64
N TYR A 72 6.18 5.32 -7.21
CA TYR A 72 6.42 4.04 -6.55
C TYR A 72 6.79 2.96 -7.55
N LYS A 73 7.85 2.24 -7.21
CA LYS A 73 8.26 0.98 -7.84
C LYS A 73 8.12 -0.13 -6.80
N PRO A 74 7.22 -1.11 -7.01
CA PRO A 74 7.15 -2.29 -6.14
C PRO A 74 8.48 -3.03 -6.04
N THR A 75 8.81 -3.55 -4.86
CA THR A 75 9.98 -4.41 -4.65
C THR A 75 9.70 -5.89 -4.92
N PHE A 76 8.42 -6.27 -5.06
CA PHE A 76 7.99 -7.60 -5.46
C PHE A 76 7.94 -7.75 -6.99
N GLU A 77 8.07 -8.98 -7.46
CA GLU A 77 8.03 -9.32 -8.88
C GLU A 77 6.62 -9.21 -9.46
N LYS A 78 6.49 -9.00 -10.77
CA LYS A 78 5.18 -8.95 -11.46
C LYS A 78 4.35 -10.24 -11.31
N SER A 79 5.01 -11.37 -11.09
CA SER A 79 4.37 -12.65 -10.74
C SER A 79 3.53 -12.55 -9.46
N ALA A 80 3.83 -11.58 -8.56
CA ALA A 80 3.02 -11.25 -7.39
C ALA A 80 1.57 -10.92 -7.71
N LEU A 81 1.32 -10.38 -8.91
CA LEU A 81 0.05 -9.78 -9.29
C LEU A 81 -0.82 -10.73 -10.11
N VAL A 82 -0.35 -11.96 -10.37
CA VAL A 82 -1.12 -12.96 -11.08
C VAL A 82 -2.28 -13.41 -10.21
N ILE A 83 -3.50 -13.27 -10.74
CA ILE A 83 -4.73 -13.73 -10.09
C ILE A 83 -5.15 -15.05 -10.71
N GLY A 84 -5.36 -16.06 -9.87
CA GLY A 84 -5.94 -17.34 -10.25
C GLY A 84 -7.45 -17.21 -10.43
N LYS A 85 -8.02 -18.13 -11.22
CA LYS A 85 -9.45 -18.14 -11.54
C LYS A 85 -10.35 -18.14 -10.31
N ASP A 86 -9.92 -18.83 -9.26
CA ASP A 86 -10.68 -18.96 -8.01
C ASP A 86 -10.73 -17.63 -7.22
N PHE A 87 -9.87 -16.66 -7.54
CA PHE A 87 -9.80 -15.36 -6.88
C PHE A 87 -10.27 -14.18 -7.75
N GLU A 88 -10.57 -14.41 -9.03
CA GLU A 88 -11.05 -13.36 -9.96
C GLU A 88 -12.32 -12.66 -9.45
N GLU A 89 -13.26 -13.40 -8.85
CA GLU A 89 -14.49 -12.84 -8.29
C GLU A 89 -14.20 -11.88 -7.13
N HIS A 90 -13.23 -12.21 -6.28
CA HIS A 90 -12.82 -11.35 -5.17
C HIS A 90 -12.19 -10.05 -5.66
N LEU A 91 -11.29 -10.12 -6.67
CA LEU A 91 -10.72 -8.92 -7.28
C LEU A 91 -11.82 -8.03 -7.90
N LYS A 92 -12.79 -8.64 -8.58
CA LYS A 92 -13.91 -7.90 -9.18
C LYS A 92 -14.74 -7.17 -8.12
N ILE A 93 -15.07 -7.83 -7.01
CA ILE A 93 -15.80 -7.20 -5.90
C ILE A 93 -15.00 -6.02 -5.31
N ALA A 94 -13.68 -6.18 -5.19
CA ALA A 94 -12.81 -5.09 -4.75
C ALA A 94 -12.84 -3.88 -5.71
N GLN A 95 -12.83 -4.12 -7.02
CA GLN A 95 -12.94 -3.08 -8.06
C GLN A 95 -14.27 -2.34 -8.02
N GLU A 96 -15.38 -3.06 -7.88
CA GLU A 96 -16.71 -2.47 -7.75
C GLU A 96 -16.80 -1.59 -6.50
N THR A 97 -16.34 -2.13 -5.35
CA THR A 97 -16.33 -1.41 -4.07
C THR A 97 -15.45 -0.14 -4.15
N TYR A 98 -14.28 -0.24 -4.77
CA TYR A 98 -13.36 0.88 -4.95
C TYR A 98 -13.96 1.96 -5.85
N THR A 99 -14.62 1.57 -6.93
CA THR A 99 -15.30 2.49 -7.85
C THR A 99 -16.43 3.23 -7.13
N GLU A 100 -17.20 2.52 -6.32
CA GLU A 100 -18.22 3.14 -5.47
C GLU A 100 -17.61 4.11 -4.45
N ALA A 101 -16.52 3.73 -3.78
CA ALA A 101 -15.83 4.58 -2.81
C ALA A 101 -15.29 5.87 -3.48
N LYS A 102 -14.64 5.74 -4.64
CA LYS A 102 -14.11 6.86 -5.43
C LYS A 102 -15.23 7.81 -5.90
N SER A 103 -16.42 7.30 -6.22
CA SER A 103 -17.55 8.13 -6.67
C SER A 103 -18.30 8.83 -5.54
N LYS A 104 -18.40 8.21 -4.36
CA LYS A 104 -19.11 8.76 -3.19
C LYS A 104 -18.28 9.80 -2.41
N ASP A 105 -16.96 9.73 -2.48
CA ASP A 105 -16.06 10.62 -1.73
C ASP A 105 -14.93 11.17 -2.62
N SER A 106 -15.16 12.34 -3.23
CA SER A 106 -14.15 13.03 -4.04
C SER A 106 -13.07 13.70 -3.18
N THR A 107 -13.32 13.88 -1.88
CA THR A 107 -12.50 14.63 -0.93
C THR A 107 -11.73 13.73 0.03
N SER A 108 -10.86 12.91 -0.55
CA SER A 108 -9.92 12.04 0.17
C SER A 108 -10.61 10.95 0.99
N PRO A 109 -10.30 9.66 0.74
CA PRO A 109 -10.75 8.61 1.64
C PRO A 109 -10.28 8.95 3.05
N LYS A 110 -11.02 8.43 4.04
CA LYS A 110 -10.85 8.59 5.49
C LYS A 110 -9.46 8.13 5.99
N VAL A 111 -8.39 8.69 5.45
CA VAL A 111 -7.01 8.50 5.90
C VAL A 111 -6.94 9.16 7.25
N ARG A 112 -7.18 8.37 8.29
CA ARG A 112 -6.96 8.82 9.65
C ARG A 112 -5.45 8.88 9.83
N ILE A 113 -4.88 10.06 9.65
CA ILE A 113 -3.53 10.36 10.11
C ILE A 113 -3.62 10.40 11.64
N MET A 114 -3.59 9.22 12.26
CA MET A 114 -3.67 9.12 13.71
C MET A 114 -2.36 9.61 14.30
N LYS A 115 -2.45 10.48 15.32
CA LYS A 115 -1.28 10.92 16.10
C LYS A 115 -0.62 9.76 16.87
N TYR A 116 -1.35 8.67 17.06
CA TYR A 116 -0.90 7.47 17.78
C TYR A 116 -1.33 6.22 17.03
N LEU A 117 -0.40 5.27 16.84
CA LEU A 117 -0.71 3.96 16.28
C LEU A 117 -1.64 3.19 17.22
N SER A 118 -2.70 2.61 16.67
CA SER A 118 -3.27 1.38 17.24
C SER A 118 -2.54 0.19 16.62
N TRP A 119 -1.25 0.07 16.89
CA TRP A 119 -0.41 -1.06 16.46
C TRP A 119 -0.61 -2.20 17.42
N TRP A 120 -1.17 -3.31 16.96
CA TRP A 120 -1.46 -4.44 17.85
C TRP A 120 -0.33 -5.49 17.82
N GLN A 121 0.72 -5.23 17.04
CA GLN A 121 1.89 -6.08 16.84
C GLN A 121 3.07 -5.75 17.78
N GLY A 122 2.83 -5.04 18.89
CA GLY A 122 3.89 -4.76 19.88
C GLY A 122 5.01 -3.87 19.34
N ASP A 123 6.28 -4.30 19.41
CA ASP A 123 7.43 -3.53 18.89
C ASP A 123 7.86 -3.92 17.46
N GLN A 124 6.98 -4.58 16.70
CA GLN A 124 7.25 -4.98 15.31
C GLN A 124 7.19 -3.80 14.32
N THR A 125 7.59 -2.60 14.74
CA THR A 125 7.76 -1.49 13.81
C THR A 125 8.85 -1.89 12.81
N PRO A 126 8.59 -1.80 11.49
CA PRO A 126 9.61 -2.10 10.49
C PRO A 126 10.89 -1.31 10.75
N VAL A 127 12.02 -1.94 10.47
CA VAL A 127 13.34 -1.31 10.55
C VAL A 127 13.94 -1.19 9.16
N ASN A 128 14.68 -0.12 8.94
CA ASN A 128 15.40 0.13 7.69
C ASN A 128 16.71 -0.66 7.63
N SER A 129 17.47 -0.49 6.54
CA SER A 129 18.75 -1.17 6.30
C SER A 129 19.82 -0.91 7.38
N LEU A 130 19.69 0.18 8.15
CA LEU A 130 20.56 0.54 9.28
C LEU A 130 20.04 0.03 10.64
N GLY A 131 18.91 -0.68 10.66
CA GLY A 131 18.27 -1.15 11.88
C GLY A 131 17.46 -0.09 12.63
N ASN A 132 17.24 1.09 12.04
CA ASN A 132 16.44 2.16 12.64
C ASN A 132 14.95 1.96 12.33
N LYS A 133 14.08 2.25 13.29
CA LYS A 133 12.62 2.16 13.11
C LYS A 133 12.14 3.15 12.04
N MET A 134 11.33 2.65 11.12
CA MET A 134 10.68 3.46 10.08
C MET A 134 9.65 4.42 10.69
N LYS A 135 9.42 5.56 10.04
CA LYS A 135 8.44 6.57 10.45
C LYS A 135 7.03 6.08 10.11
N PHE A 136 6.14 6.02 11.08
CA PHE A 136 4.72 5.74 10.81
C PHE A 136 4.06 6.92 10.10
N ILE A 137 3.29 6.62 9.05
CA ILE A 137 2.57 7.62 8.25
C ILE A 137 1.08 7.63 8.57
N CYS A 138 0.39 6.50 8.36
CA CYS A 138 -1.04 6.42 8.57
C CYS A 138 -1.54 4.97 8.70
N GLN A 139 -2.81 4.86 9.11
CA GLN A 139 -3.58 3.62 9.15
C GLN A 139 -4.92 3.85 8.43
N ILE A 140 -5.38 2.85 7.68
CA ILE A 140 -6.61 2.89 6.89
C ILE A 140 -7.35 1.56 6.97
N ASP A 141 -8.65 1.63 7.26
CA ASP A 141 -9.52 0.45 7.18
C ASP A 141 -9.92 0.22 5.72
N ILE A 142 -9.61 -0.96 5.17
CA ILE A 142 -9.77 -1.25 3.74
C ILE A 142 -11.17 -1.76 3.39
N LEU A 143 -11.92 -2.28 4.36
CA LEU A 143 -13.24 -2.90 4.13
C LEU A 143 -14.19 -2.02 3.30
N SER A 144 -14.29 -0.73 3.63
CA SER A 144 -15.17 0.19 2.89
C SER A 144 -14.61 0.70 1.57
N ILE A 145 -13.36 0.35 1.23
CA ILE A 145 -12.65 0.81 0.04
C ILE A 145 -12.54 -0.32 -0.99
N ALA A 146 -12.20 -1.54 -0.55
CA ALA A 146 -11.94 -2.65 -1.46
C ALA A 146 -12.54 -3.98 -0.98
N ASN A 147 -13.46 -3.94 0.00
CA ASN A 147 -14.10 -5.13 0.56
C ASN A 147 -13.10 -6.19 1.07
N ASP A 148 -11.99 -5.73 1.64
CA ASP A 148 -10.99 -6.58 2.31
C ASP A 148 -10.99 -6.30 3.82
N ASP A 149 -10.90 -7.35 4.62
CA ASP A 149 -11.02 -7.31 6.09
C ASP A 149 -9.72 -6.89 6.79
N CYS A 150 -8.81 -6.24 6.04
CA CYS A 150 -7.55 -5.77 6.56
C CYS A 150 -7.57 -4.28 6.94
N ARG A 151 -6.66 -3.93 7.84
CA ARG A 151 -6.19 -2.56 8.05
C ARG A 151 -4.84 -2.40 7.40
N LEU A 152 -4.69 -1.40 6.54
CA LEU A 152 -3.41 -1.02 5.95
C LEU A 152 -2.69 -0.04 6.87
N PHE A 153 -1.46 -0.39 7.25
CA PHE A 153 -0.50 0.48 7.92
C PHE A 153 0.60 0.87 6.94
N VAL A 154 0.98 2.14 6.95
CA VAL A 154 2.01 2.69 6.05
C VAL A 154 3.14 3.27 6.86
N PHE A 155 4.36 2.84 6.55
CA PHE A 155 5.60 3.30 7.14
C PHE A 155 6.52 3.85 6.05
N TYR A 156 7.36 4.81 6.41
CA TYR A 156 8.28 5.48 5.50
C TYR A 156 9.69 5.51 6.09
N ASP A 157 10.68 5.26 5.26
CA ASP A 157 12.08 5.49 5.59
C ASP A 157 12.74 6.43 4.59
N GLU A 158 13.38 7.46 5.13
CA GLU A 158 14.05 8.50 4.35
C GLU A 158 15.45 8.09 3.91
N HIS A 159 16.10 7.17 4.65
CA HIS A 159 17.45 6.72 4.32
C HIS A 159 17.45 5.82 3.08
N ASP A 160 16.57 4.83 3.08
CA ASP A 160 16.39 3.85 2.00
C ASP A 160 15.43 4.37 0.91
N GLN A 161 14.73 5.49 1.17
CA GLN A 161 13.67 6.05 0.30
C GLN A 161 12.60 5.00 -0.06
N VAL A 162 12.10 4.31 0.95
CA VAL A 162 11.09 3.25 0.78
C VAL A 162 9.85 3.52 1.60
N VAL A 163 8.74 2.96 1.13
CA VAL A 163 7.46 2.93 1.82
C VAL A 163 7.04 1.49 2.00
N LYS A 164 6.78 1.12 3.25
CA LYS A 164 6.39 -0.23 3.64
C LYS A 164 4.92 -0.26 4.01
N HIS A 165 4.20 -1.15 3.35
CA HIS A 165 2.77 -1.42 3.58
C HIS A 165 2.63 -2.70 4.38
N ILE A 166 1.79 -2.66 5.41
CA ILE A 166 1.46 -3.83 6.21
C ILE A 166 -0.05 -3.97 6.29
N TYR A 167 -0.56 -5.11 5.87
CA TYR A 167 -1.93 -5.54 6.09
C TYR A 167 -2.04 -6.28 7.40
N GLN A 168 -2.88 -5.77 8.28
CA GLN A 168 -3.29 -6.46 9.49
C GLN A 168 -4.73 -6.91 9.35
N ARG A 169 -4.95 -8.21 9.20
CA ARG A 169 -6.28 -8.83 9.16
C ARG A 169 -6.86 -8.93 10.57
N THR A 170 -8.16 -8.74 10.72
CA THR A 170 -8.87 -8.74 12.02
C THR A 170 -9.80 -9.92 12.19
#